data_AF-A0A7X6CQ51-F1
#
_entry.id   AF-A0A7X6CQ51-F1
#
_cell.length_a   1.000
_cell.length_b   1.000
_cell.length_c   1.000
_cell.angle_alpha   90.00
_cell.angle_beta   90.00
_cell.angle_gamma   90.00
#
_symmetry.space_group_name_H-M   'P 1'
#
loop_
_entity.id
_entity.type
_entity.pdbx_description
1 polymer ?
#
loop_
_entity_poly.entity_id
_entity_poly.type
_entity_poly.pdbx_seq_one_letter_code
_entity_poly.pdbx_strand_id
1 'polypeptide(L)' 'MSPRKGIHPHPNSLANLNRSGGQPRYEEPKKQRNIQVTSVGWEGIRAIAIERGLSLNELIEQIGRGLIPLGNGEKSN' A
#
# COMPACT_ATOMS: atom_id res chain seq x y z
N MET A 1 -14.57 27.07 -21.49
CA MET A 1 -14.81 25.97 -20.52
C MET A 1 -15.10 26.59 -19.17
N SER A 2 -16.30 26.41 -18.62
CA SER A 2 -16.65 26.91 -17.29
C SER A 2 -16.09 25.99 -16.19
N PRO A 3 -15.57 26.53 -15.07
CA PRO A 3 -15.07 25.70 -13.97
C PRO A 3 -16.23 24.93 -13.31
N ARG A 4 -15.98 23.66 -12.94
CA ARG A 4 -16.97 22.81 -12.27
C ARG A 4 -17.30 23.38 -10.89
N LYS A 5 -18.59 23.64 -10.65
CA LYS A 5 -19.17 24.01 -9.35
C LYS A 5 -18.95 22.87 -8.36
N GLY A 6 -17.99 22.99 -7.43
CA GLY A 6 -17.81 22.00 -6.36
C GLY A 6 -16.46 21.91 -5.66
N ILE A 7 -15.40 22.58 -6.11
CA ILE A 7 -14.11 22.56 -5.41
C ILE A 7 -13.88 23.93 -4.80
N HIS A 8 -14.36 24.13 -3.57
CA HIS A 8 -13.86 25.20 -2.72
C HIS A 8 -12.65 24.64 -1.98
N PRO A 9 -11.41 25.05 -2.31
CA PRO A 9 -10.25 24.62 -1.57
C PRO A 9 -10.43 25.06 -0.11
N HIS A 10 -10.36 24.13 0.83
CA HIS A 10 -10.32 24.48 2.24
C HIS A 10 -9.17 25.50 2.45
N PRO A 11 -9.37 26.60 3.21
CA PRO A 11 -8.39 27.69 3.32
C PRO A 11 -7.00 27.21 3.77
N ASN A 12 -6.95 26.12 4.54
CA ASN A 12 -5.71 25.52 5.02
C ASN A 12 -5.15 24.39 4.13
N SER A 13 -5.73 24.11 2.96
CA SER A 13 -5.28 23.02 2.07
C SER A 13 -3.81 23.18 1.68
N LEU A 14 -3.39 24.41 1.36
CA LEU A 14 -1.99 24.72 1.04
C LEU A 14 -1.08 24.72 2.28
N ALA A 15 -1.59 25.08 3.45
CA ALA A 15 -0.84 25.09 4.71
C ALA A 15 -0.60 23.66 5.25
N ASN A 16 -1.55 22.74 5.03
CA ASN A 16 -1.47 21.34 5.43
C ASN A 16 -0.70 20.46 4.42
N LEU A 17 -0.34 21.02 3.26
CA LEU A 17 0.39 20.29 2.24
C LEU A 17 1.86 20.12 2.68
N ASN A 18 2.16 18.98 3.30
CA ASN A 18 3.54 18.59 3.58
C ASN A 18 4.23 18.18 2.27
N ARG A 19 4.91 19.15 1.63
CA ARG A 19 5.60 18.97 0.34
C ARG A 19 6.85 18.09 0.41
N SER A 20 7.35 17.83 1.62
CA SER A 20 8.65 17.18 1.82
C SER A 20 8.58 15.65 1.73
N GLY A 21 7.38 15.07 1.54
CA GLY A 21 7.18 13.64 1.72
C GLY A 21 7.32 13.24 3.20
N GLY A 22 6.56 12.25 3.64
CA GLY A 22 6.77 11.68 4.97
C GLY A 22 8.15 11.02 5.05
N GLN A 23 8.76 11.01 6.24
CA GLN A 23 9.93 10.16 6.48
C GLN A 23 9.57 8.71 6.12
N PRO A 24 10.46 7.98 5.40
CA PRO A 24 10.25 6.57 5.14
C PRO A 24 10.03 5.81 6.46
N ARG A 25 9.10 4.85 6.45
CA ARG A 25 8.86 3.98 7.61
C ARG A 25 10.08 3.11 7.95
N TYR A 26 10.91 2.81 6.95
CA TYR A 26 12.09 1.96 7.05
C TYR A 26 13.34 2.72 6.55
N GLU A 27 14.51 2.06 6.51
CA GLU A 27 15.78 2.74 6.21
C GLU A 27 15.84 3.37 4.81
N GLU A 28 15.02 2.90 3.86
CA GLU A 28 15.01 3.38 2.48
C GLU A 28 13.61 3.76 1.97
N PRO A 29 13.52 4.72 1.02
CA PRO A 29 12.27 5.02 0.34
C PRO A 29 11.84 3.85 -0.55
N LYS A 30 10.52 3.59 -0.58
CA LYS A 30 9.93 2.57 -1.46
C LYS A 30 10.21 2.91 -2.93
N LYS A 31 10.59 1.91 -3.72
CA LYS A 31 10.77 2.02 -5.18
C LYS A 31 9.66 1.26 -5.90
N GLN A 32 9.24 1.75 -7.07
CA GLN A 32 8.27 1.03 -7.88
C GLN A 32 8.86 -0.28 -8.43
N ARG A 33 8.06 -1.35 -8.38
CA ARG A 33 8.36 -2.68 -8.90
C ARG A 33 7.11 -3.24 -9.57
N ASN A 34 7.30 -3.93 -10.70
CA ASN A 34 6.22 -4.58 -11.43
C ASN A 34 6.28 -6.09 -11.18
N ILE A 35 5.13 -6.73 -10.98
CA ILE A 35 5.01 -8.18 -10.82
C ILE A 35 3.94 -8.71 -11.78
N GLN A 36 4.15 -9.92 -12.30
CA GLN A 36 3.15 -10.64 -13.10
C GLN A 36 2.49 -11.70 -12.23
N VAL A 37 1.17 -11.68 -12.16
CA VAL A 37 0.36 -12.62 -11.38
C VAL A 37 -0.94 -12.92 -12.12
N THR A 38 -1.56 -14.05 -11.81
CA THR A 38 -2.90 -14.38 -12.32
C THR A 38 -3.96 -13.54 -11.62
N SER A 39 -5.15 -13.40 -12.22
CA SER A 39 -6.28 -12.70 -11.60
C SER A 39 -6.66 -13.32 -10.25
N VAL A 40 -6.68 -14.66 -10.17
CA VAL A 40 -6.98 -15.37 -8.92
C VAL A 40 -5.94 -15.06 -7.84
N GLY A 41 -4.64 -15.07 -8.19
CA GLY A 41 -3.59 -14.72 -7.25
C GLY A 41 -3.67 -13.27 -6.78
N TRP A 42 -4.01 -12.35 -7.69
CA TRP A 42 -4.16 -10.92 -7.39
C TRP A 42 -5.32 -10.63 -6.45
N GLU A 43 -6.50 -11.19 -6.71
CA GLU A 43 -7.66 -11.00 -5.83
C GLU A 43 -7.44 -11.68 -4.47
N GLY A 44 -6.84 -12.87 -4.43
CA GLY A 44 -6.51 -13.56 -3.19
C GLY A 44 -5.59 -12.73 -2.29
N ILE A 45 -4.48 -12.19 -2.81
CA ILE A 45 -3.57 -11.39 -1.99
C ILE A 45 -4.20 -10.06 -1.55
N ARG A 46 -5.09 -9.48 -2.37
CA ARG A 46 -5.86 -8.28 -1.98
C ARG A 46 -6.81 -8.55 -0.83
N ALA A 47 -7.51 -9.67 -0.83
CA ALA A 47 -8.39 -10.06 0.28
C ALA A 47 -7.60 -10.19 1.60
N ILE A 48 -6.44 -10.86 1.57
CA ILE A 48 -5.56 -11.00 2.75
C ILE A 48 -5.10 -9.63 3.27
N ALA A 49 -4.78 -8.69 2.38
CA ALA A 49 -4.38 -7.34 2.77
C ALA A 49 -5.53 -6.60 3.49
N ILE A 50 -6.75 -6.69 2.94
CA ILE A 50 -7.96 -6.09 3.50
C ILE A 50 -8.27 -6.67 4.88
N GLU A 51 -8.26 -8.00 5.02
CA GLU A 51 -8.50 -8.70 6.30
C GLU A 51 -7.53 -8.26 7.40
N ARG A 52 -6.29 -7.93 7.04
CA ARG A 52 -5.25 -7.47 7.96
C ARG A 52 -5.25 -5.95 8.16
N GLY A 53 -6.14 -5.21 7.49
CA GLY A 53 -6.15 -3.74 7.53
C GLY A 53 -4.91 -3.08 6.92
N LEU A 54 -4.25 -3.76 5.99
CA LEU A 54 -3.01 -3.32 5.35
C LEU A 54 -3.25 -2.94 3.88
N SER A 55 -2.46 -1.98 3.38
CA SER A 55 -2.31 -1.84 1.93
C SER A 55 -1.55 -3.03 1.37
N LEU A 56 -1.78 -3.37 0.09
CA LEU A 56 -1.08 -4.47 -0.56
C LEU A 56 0.45 -4.33 -0.50
N ASN A 57 0.96 -3.12 -0.73
CA ASN A 57 2.40 -2.85 -0.66
C ASN A 57 2.94 -3.05 0.76
N GLU A 58 2.15 -2.73 1.78
CA GLU A 58 2.57 -2.90 3.17
C GLU A 58 2.56 -4.37 3.59
N LEU A 59 1.59 -5.15 3.11
CA LEU A 59 1.59 -6.60 3.28
C LEU A 59 2.85 -7.22 2.67
N ILE A 60 3.19 -6.86 1.44
CA ILE A 60 4.39 -7.37 0.75
C ILE A 60 5.68 -6.98 1.50
N GLU A 61 5.80 -5.73 1.94
CA GLU A 61 6.94 -5.26 2.73
C GLU A 61 7.09 -6.03 4.04
N GLN A 62 6.01 -6.21 4.79
CA GLN A 62 6.04 -6.91 6.07
C GLN A 62 6.35 -8.40 5.92
N ILE A 63 5.88 -9.04 4.85
CA ILE A 63 6.26 -10.40 4.50
C ILE A 63 7.77 -10.46 4.18
N GLY A 64 8.26 -9.60 3.28
CA GLY A 64 9.67 -9.58 2.86
C GLY A 64 10.64 -9.28 4.01
N ARG A 65 10.18 -8.55 5.02
CA ARG A 65 10.94 -8.23 6.24
C ARG A 65 10.75 -9.26 7.37
N GLY A 66 9.96 -10.31 7.16
CA GLY A 66 9.70 -11.35 8.16
C GLY A 66 8.81 -10.93 9.33
N LEU A 67 8.13 -9.79 9.24
CA LEU A 67 7.19 -9.31 10.25
C LEU A 67 5.84 -10.04 10.18
N ILE A 68 5.48 -10.52 8.98
CA ILE A 68 4.37 -11.45 8.79
C ILE A 68 4.97 -12.80 8.39
N PRO A 69 4.82 -13.85 9.21
CA PRO A 69 5.32 -15.17 8.87
C PRO A 69 4.48 -15.74 7.72
N LEU A 70 5.14 -16.18 6.66
CA LEU A 70 4.60 -17.19 5.77
C LEU A 70 4.90 -18.54 6.42
N GLY A 71 3.88 -19.36 6.66
CA GLY A 71 4.07 -20.66 7.32
C GLY A 71 5.17 -21.47 6.64
N ASN A 72 5.89 -22.28 7.42
CA ASN A 72 7.07 -23.03 7.00
C ASN A 72 6.73 -24.20 6.05
N GLY A 73 5.89 -24.03 5.03
CA GLY A 73 5.70 -25.00 3.96
C GLY A 73 5.40 -26.44 4.37
N GLU A 74 4.95 -26.69 5.60
CA GLU A 74 4.52 -28.03 5.99
C GLU A 74 3.24 -28.30 5.23
N LYS A 75 3.38 -29.07 4.15
CA LYS A 75 2.26 -29.65 3.45
C LYS A 75 1.51 -30.48 4.48
N SER A 76 0.34 -30.02 4.90
CA SER A 76 -0.62 -30.89 5.56
C SER A 76 -0.85 -32.08 4.63
N ASN A 77 -0.38 -33.25 5.07
CA ASN A 77 -0.58 -34.55 4.40
C ASN A 77 -2.02 -35.00 4.56
#